data_AF-A0A166F263-F1
#
_entry.id   AF-A0A166F263-F1
#
_cell.length_a   1.000
_cell.length_b   1.000
_cell.length_c   1.000
_cell.angle_alpha   90.00
_cell.angle_beta   90.00
_cell.angle_gamma   90.00
#
_symmetry.space_group_name_H-M   'P 1'
#
loop_
_entity.id
_entity.type
_entity.pdbx_description
1 polymer ?
#
loop_
_entity_poly.entity_id
_entity_poly.type
_entity_poly.pdbx_seq_one_letter_code
_entity_poly.pdbx_strand_id
1 'polypeptide(L)'
;MTPSSKAPVRLEGAILATLVCWFLGLGSLVSWNSMLTIGDYYYELFPDYHPSRVLTLVYQIFAIGTMAILAYNESKIDTRKRNIAGYILFCISTFALIVLDLATSGKGGVGNYIGICVFVGVFGVADAHVLGGMVGDLSFMRPEFIQSFFGGLAASGALTSGLRLMTKAAFEHSGNGLRKGTMLFLAISTFLEFICIFLYAFIFPKLPVVKYYRSKAASEGSKTVTSDLTAAGIQKQEFQEADDDANPQRLTNKQLFFQNIDYLLDLFLIYVLTLSIFPGFLYENTGKHQLGSWYPLVLIAMYNVLDLVGRYVPLIDLIKLESRKGLMIAILSRFLLIPAFYFTAKYGDQGWMILLVSFLGLTNGYLTVCVMTVAPKGYKGPEQNALGNLLVLFLFGGIFAGVALDWLWLIGSTAKF
;
A
#
# COMPACT_ATOMS: atom_id res chain seq x y z
N MET A 1 21.49 34.99 29.59
CA MET A 1 21.40 34.17 28.37
C MET A 1 20.68 32.88 28.71
N THR A 2 19.45 32.75 28.26
CA THR A 2 18.63 31.53 28.40
C THR A 2 19.23 30.40 27.54
N PRO A 3 19.27 29.15 28.02
CA PRO A 3 19.76 28.04 27.22
C PRO A 3 18.77 27.78 26.09
N SER A 4 19.25 27.76 24.85
CA SER A 4 18.44 27.36 23.69
C SER A 4 17.90 25.95 23.94
N SER A 5 16.57 25.81 23.90
CA SER A 5 15.86 24.53 23.86
C SER A 5 16.29 23.75 22.61
N LYS A 6 17.39 22.98 22.71
CA LYS A 6 17.73 21.97 21.71
C LYS A 6 16.77 20.82 21.94
N ALA A 7 15.97 20.49 20.92
CA ALA A 7 15.15 19.29 20.94
C ALA A 7 16.03 18.09 21.32
N PRO A 8 15.57 17.16 22.17
CA PRO A 8 16.36 15.99 22.50
C PRO A 8 16.67 15.24 21.20
N VAL A 9 17.91 14.77 21.02
CA VAL A 9 18.42 14.15 19.77
C VAL A 9 17.45 13.10 19.17
N ARG A 10 16.67 12.42 20.03
CA ARG A 10 15.58 11.50 19.68
C ARG A 10 14.41 12.08 18.86
N LEU A 11 14.28 13.41 18.77
CA LEU A 11 13.21 14.13 18.07
C LEU A 11 13.72 14.96 16.87
N GLU A 12 15.03 15.08 16.69
CA GLU A 12 15.59 15.88 15.59
C GLU A 12 15.35 15.19 14.24
N GLY A 13 14.85 15.95 13.26
CA GLY A 13 14.47 15.43 11.94
C GLY A 13 13.16 14.64 11.91
N ALA A 14 12.39 14.60 13.01
CA ALA A 14 11.09 13.93 13.10
C ALA A 14 10.11 14.33 11.98
N ILE A 15 9.95 15.64 11.74
CA ILE A 15 9.03 16.15 10.71
C ILE A 15 9.50 15.72 9.31
N LEU A 16 10.80 15.84 9.04
CA LEU A 16 11.36 15.42 7.76
C LEU A 16 11.24 13.91 7.55
N ALA A 17 11.45 13.10 8.60
CA ALA A 17 11.23 11.65 8.55
C ALA A 17 9.77 11.31 8.23
N THR A 18 8.81 11.99 8.85
CA THR A 18 7.38 11.83 8.55
C THR A 18 7.07 12.16 7.09
N LEU A 19 7.59 13.28 6.57
CA LEU A 19 7.41 13.66 5.16
C LEU A 19 8.06 12.66 4.21
N VAL A 20 9.26 12.19 4.51
CA VAL A 20 9.93 11.16 3.70
C VAL A 20 9.13 9.85 3.71
N CYS A 21 8.64 9.41 4.87
CA CYS A 21 7.75 8.24 4.96
C CYS A 21 6.51 8.39 4.08
N TRP A 22 5.93 9.59 4.02
CA TRP A 22 4.79 9.87 3.15
C TRP A 22 5.11 9.68 1.67
N PHE A 23 6.21 10.25 1.19
CA PHE A 23 6.62 10.07 -0.21
C PHE A 23 6.96 8.62 -0.53
N LEU A 24 7.63 7.92 0.39
CA LEU A 24 7.94 6.50 0.24
C LEU A 24 6.67 5.63 0.15
N GLY A 25 5.67 5.92 0.98
CA GLY A 25 4.37 5.25 0.90
C GLY A 25 3.63 5.56 -0.40
N LEU A 26 3.68 6.81 -0.87
CA LEU A 26 3.13 7.18 -2.18
C LEU A 26 3.79 6.39 -3.30
N GLY A 27 5.12 6.29 -3.29
CA GLY A 27 5.89 5.50 -4.25
C GLY A 27 5.46 4.04 -4.30
N SER A 28 5.26 3.39 -3.15
CA SER A 28 4.94 1.95 -3.12
C SER A 28 3.65 1.52 -3.86
N LEU A 29 2.76 2.46 -4.20
CA LEU A 29 1.49 2.12 -4.85
C LEU A 29 1.14 3.00 -6.06
N VAL A 30 1.87 4.10 -6.32
CA VAL A 30 1.55 5.01 -7.44
C VAL A 30 1.69 4.35 -8.80
N SER A 31 2.68 3.48 -8.99
CA SER A 31 2.89 2.69 -10.21
C SER A 31 1.73 1.74 -10.47
N TRP A 32 1.31 0.97 -9.46
CA TRP A 32 0.16 0.06 -9.56
C TRP A 32 -1.16 0.81 -9.76
N ASN A 33 -1.42 1.86 -8.96
CA ASN A 33 -2.64 2.65 -9.07
C ASN A 33 -2.73 3.36 -10.43
N SER A 34 -1.60 3.83 -10.98
CA SER A 34 -1.56 4.39 -12.33
C SER A 34 -1.98 3.36 -13.36
N MET A 35 -1.50 2.13 -13.24
CA MET A 35 -1.83 1.04 -14.16
C MET A 35 -3.33 0.67 -14.13
N LEU A 36 -3.93 0.59 -12.95
CA LEU A 36 -5.38 0.36 -12.83
C LEU A 36 -6.19 1.52 -13.43
N THR A 37 -5.69 2.74 -13.24
CA THR A 37 -6.36 3.97 -13.70
C THR A 37 -6.39 4.12 -15.22
N ILE A 38 -5.37 3.62 -15.91
CA ILE A 38 -5.29 3.59 -17.39
C ILE A 38 -5.95 2.31 -17.98
N GLY A 39 -6.78 1.62 -17.21
CA GLY A 39 -7.36 0.33 -17.60
C GLY A 39 -8.16 0.37 -18.91
N ASP A 40 -8.83 1.49 -19.20
CA ASP A 40 -9.55 1.69 -20.46
C ASP A 40 -8.64 1.69 -21.68
N TYR A 41 -7.41 2.20 -21.57
CA TYR A 41 -6.40 2.10 -22.62
C TYR A 41 -6.08 0.64 -22.93
N TYR A 42 -5.91 -0.18 -21.88
CA TYR A 42 -5.64 -1.60 -22.06
C TYR A 42 -6.85 -2.36 -22.59
N TYR A 43 -8.07 -1.97 -22.25
CA TYR A 43 -9.28 -2.54 -22.85
C TYR A 43 -9.42 -2.21 -24.34
N GLU A 44 -9.00 -1.02 -24.78
CA GLU A 44 -8.93 -0.67 -26.20
C GLU A 44 -7.88 -1.52 -26.94
N LEU A 45 -6.73 -1.78 -26.32
CA LEU A 45 -5.66 -2.59 -26.90
C LEU A 45 -5.90 -4.10 -26.87
N PHE A 46 -6.61 -4.59 -25.85
CA PHE A 46 -6.75 -6.02 -25.52
C PHE A 46 -8.19 -6.37 -25.11
N PRO A 47 -9.18 -6.17 -26.01
CA PRO A 47 -10.60 -6.31 -25.67
C PRO A 47 -10.98 -7.71 -25.14
N ASP A 48 -10.35 -8.76 -25.67
CA ASP A 48 -10.70 -10.16 -25.34
C ASP A 48 -10.03 -10.68 -24.04
N TYR A 49 -9.17 -9.90 -23.38
CA TYR A 49 -8.29 -10.39 -22.31
C TYR A 49 -8.66 -9.93 -20.90
N HIS A 50 -9.73 -9.14 -20.74
CA HIS A 50 -10.14 -8.53 -19.47
C HIS A 50 -8.98 -7.98 -18.61
N PRO A 51 -8.19 -7.00 -19.12
CA PRO A 51 -6.91 -6.62 -18.52
C PRO A 51 -6.99 -6.21 -17.05
N SER A 52 -8.02 -5.48 -16.63
CA SER A 52 -8.14 -5.05 -15.22
C SER A 52 -8.17 -6.22 -14.25
N ARG A 53 -8.76 -7.35 -14.64
CA ARG A 53 -8.88 -8.54 -13.78
C ARG A 53 -7.65 -9.41 -13.82
N VAL A 54 -7.15 -9.70 -15.03
CA VAL A 54 -5.98 -10.56 -15.22
C VAL A 54 -4.73 -9.92 -14.64
N LEU A 55 -4.49 -8.64 -14.90
CA LEU A 55 -3.32 -7.94 -14.35
C LEU A 55 -3.36 -7.91 -12.82
N THR A 56 -4.53 -7.71 -12.22
CA THR A 56 -4.68 -7.76 -10.75
C THR A 56 -4.34 -9.13 -10.18
N LEU A 57 -4.79 -10.22 -10.83
CA LEU A 57 -4.44 -11.58 -10.42
C LEU A 57 -2.93 -11.84 -10.53
N VAL A 58 -2.30 -11.42 -11.62
CA VAL A 58 -0.85 -11.57 -11.83
C VAL A 58 -0.10 -10.82 -10.72
N TYR A 59 -0.40 -9.54 -10.52
CA TYR A 59 0.21 -8.71 -9.48
C TYR A 59 0.13 -9.40 -8.11
N GLN A 60 -1.07 -9.85 -7.74
CA GLN A 60 -1.34 -10.30 -6.39
C GLN A 60 -0.69 -11.64 -6.07
N ILE A 61 -0.61 -12.57 -7.03
CA ILE A 61 0.07 -13.87 -6.85
C ILE A 61 1.56 -13.66 -6.58
N PHE A 62 2.22 -12.78 -7.34
CA PHE A 62 3.62 -12.46 -7.12
C PHE A 62 3.84 -11.68 -5.82
N ALA A 63 2.94 -10.76 -5.47
CA ALA A 63 3.00 -10.01 -4.22
C ALA A 63 2.90 -10.93 -2.98
N ILE A 64 1.85 -11.75 -2.89
CA ILE A 64 1.65 -12.62 -1.72
C ILE A 64 2.73 -13.70 -1.62
N GLY A 65 3.13 -14.31 -2.75
CA GLY A 65 4.16 -15.34 -2.78
C GLY A 65 5.52 -14.79 -2.35
N THR A 66 5.90 -13.63 -2.89
CA THR A 66 7.15 -12.95 -2.51
C THR A 66 7.10 -12.52 -1.04
N MET A 67 5.98 -11.95 -0.58
CA MET A 67 5.85 -11.52 0.80
C MET A 67 5.96 -12.69 1.78
N ALA A 68 5.37 -13.85 1.47
CA ALA A 68 5.46 -15.03 2.31
C ALA A 68 6.92 -15.50 2.48
N ILE A 69 7.70 -15.52 1.39
CA ILE A 69 9.12 -15.87 1.39
C ILE A 69 9.92 -14.86 2.22
N LEU A 70 9.66 -13.57 2.04
CA LEU A 70 10.36 -12.49 2.75
C LEU A 70 10.01 -12.46 4.25
N ALA A 71 8.75 -12.69 4.62
CA ALA A 71 8.31 -12.75 6.01
C ALA A 71 8.86 -13.98 6.74
N TYR A 72 9.01 -15.12 6.05
CA TYR A 72 9.62 -16.31 6.64
C TYR A 72 11.12 -16.14 6.89
N ASN A 73 11.82 -15.42 6.01
CA ASN A 73 13.26 -15.21 6.08
C ASN A 73 13.65 -13.84 6.65
N GLU A 74 12.74 -13.12 7.31
CA GLU A 74 12.88 -11.69 7.62
C GLU A 74 14.15 -11.39 8.42
N SER A 75 14.50 -12.26 9.36
CA SER A 75 15.65 -12.10 10.27
C SER A 75 17.00 -12.22 9.57
N LYS A 76 17.03 -12.80 8.37
CA LYS A 76 18.23 -13.03 7.57
C LYS A 76 18.39 -12.02 6.44
N ILE A 77 17.32 -11.32 6.09
CA ILE A 77 17.28 -10.41 4.94
C ILE A 77 17.52 -8.99 5.42
N ASP A 78 18.40 -8.30 4.71
CA ASP A 78 18.70 -6.90 4.97
C ASP A 78 17.59 -5.99 4.44
N THR A 79 17.01 -5.16 5.31
CA THR A 79 15.87 -4.30 4.98
C THR A 79 16.23 -3.26 3.92
N ARG A 80 17.45 -2.72 3.97
CA ARG A 80 17.92 -1.72 3.01
C ARG A 80 17.98 -2.27 1.60
N LYS A 81 18.60 -3.45 1.42
CA LYS A 81 18.68 -4.13 0.12
C LYS A 81 17.28 -4.40 -0.42
N ARG A 82 16.39 -4.88 0.44
CA ARG A 82 15.00 -5.18 0.08
C ARG A 82 14.27 -3.93 -0.44
N ASN A 83 14.28 -2.83 0.32
CA ASN A 83 13.57 -1.61 -0.05
C ASN A 83 14.17 -0.92 -1.29
N ILE A 84 15.50 -0.84 -1.38
CA ILE A 84 16.16 -0.27 -2.58
C ILE A 84 15.85 -1.11 -3.82
N ALA A 85 15.94 -2.44 -3.72
CA ALA A 85 15.58 -3.33 -4.83
C ALA A 85 14.11 -3.13 -5.25
N GLY A 86 13.19 -3.05 -4.28
CA GLY A 86 11.78 -2.82 -4.55
C GLY A 86 11.51 -1.51 -5.31
N TYR A 87 12.02 -0.37 -4.85
CA TYR A 87 11.84 0.91 -5.56
C TYR A 87 12.53 0.93 -6.93
N ILE A 88 13.69 0.29 -7.08
CA ILE A 88 14.35 0.13 -8.38
C ILE A 88 13.48 -0.69 -9.34
N LEU A 89 12.91 -1.80 -8.87
CA LEU A 89 12.02 -2.65 -9.67
C LEU A 89 10.75 -1.89 -10.09
N PHE A 90 10.14 -1.10 -9.20
CA PHE A 90 9.02 -0.22 -9.56
C PHE A 90 9.43 0.80 -10.64
N CYS A 91 10.54 1.50 -10.45
CA CYS A 91 11.02 2.51 -11.39
C CYS A 91 11.33 1.91 -12.77
N ILE A 92 12.10 0.82 -12.83
CA ILE A 92 12.48 0.17 -14.09
C ILE A 92 11.25 -0.41 -14.79
N SER A 93 10.35 -1.06 -14.07
CA SER A 93 9.17 -1.69 -14.68
C SER A 93 8.18 -0.65 -15.20
N THR A 94 7.98 0.45 -14.47
CA THR A 94 7.14 1.57 -14.94
C THR A 94 7.73 2.23 -16.18
N PHE A 95 9.05 2.44 -16.20
CA PHE A 95 9.75 2.95 -17.38
C PHE A 95 9.70 1.95 -18.55
N ALA A 96 9.81 0.65 -18.28
CA ALA A 96 9.74 -0.37 -19.31
C ALA A 96 8.37 -0.44 -19.99
N LEU A 97 7.27 -0.09 -19.30
CA LEU A 97 5.95 0.05 -19.92
C LEU A 97 5.90 1.20 -20.93
N ILE A 98 6.55 2.33 -20.63
CA ILE A 98 6.72 3.45 -21.58
C ILE A 98 7.48 2.96 -22.82
N VAL A 99 8.60 2.27 -22.61
CA VAL A 99 9.42 1.74 -23.70
C VAL A 99 8.64 0.73 -24.54
N LEU A 100 7.87 -0.17 -23.89
CA LEU A 100 7.04 -1.15 -24.57
C LEU A 100 5.95 -0.47 -25.43
N ASP A 101 5.26 0.54 -24.89
CA ASP A 101 4.26 1.29 -25.66
C ASP A 101 4.89 1.98 -26.88
N LEU A 102 6.05 2.62 -26.71
CA LEU A 102 6.75 3.29 -27.81
C LEU A 102 7.24 2.29 -28.87
N ALA A 103 7.86 1.20 -28.44
CA ALA A 103 8.41 0.17 -29.34
C ALA A 103 7.31 -0.54 -30.14
N THR A 104 6.14 -0.74 -29.53
CA THR A 104 4.99 -1.38 -30.18
C THR A 104 4.12 -0.38 -30.94
N SER A 105 4.41 0.91 -30.84
CA SER A 105 3.56 2.00 -31.33
C SER A 105 2.12 1.95 -30.78
N GLY A 106 1.93 1.43 -29.57
CA GLY A 106 0.62 1.22 -28.96
C GLY A 106 -0.23 0.20 -29.73
N LYS A 107 0.40 -0.84 -30.29
CA LYS A 107 -0.33 -1.95 -30.91
C LYS A 107 -0.67 -3.01 -29.87
N GLY A 108 -1.87 -3.57 -29.96
CA GLY A 108 -2.25 -4.74 -29.18
C GLY A 108 -1.51 -6.01 -29.60
N GLY A 109 -2.01 -7.17 -29.17
CA GLY A 109 -1.50 -8.49 -29.51
C GLY A 109 -0.91 -9.27 -28.33
N VAL A 110 -0.92 -10.59 -28.45
CA VAL A 110 -0.58 -11.53 -27.37
C VAL A 110 0.81 -11.27 -26.79
N GLY A 111 1.83 -11.04 -27.63
CA GLY A 111 3.20 -10.78 -27.17
C GLY A 111 3.31 -9.53 -26.30
N ASN A 112 2.64 -8.44 -26.69
CA ASN A 112 2.65 -7.18 -25.96
C ASN A 112 1.90 -7.31 -24.64
N TYR A 113 0.78 -8.04 -24.65
CA TYR A 113 0.01 -8.34 -23.44
C TYR A 113 0.82 -9.16 -22.43
N ILE A 114 1.51 -10.21 -22.90
CA ILE A 114 2.42 -11.00 -22.06
C ILE A 114 3.53 -10.12 -21.47
N GLY A 115 4.09 -9.19 -22.27
CA GLY A 115 5.07 -8.22 -21.78
C GLY A 115 4.54 -7.36 -20.63
N ILE A 116 3.31 -6.85 -20.75
CA ILE A 116 2.65 -6.11 -19.67
C ILE A 116 2.47 -7.01 -18.43
N CYS A 117 1.97 -8.24 -18.59
CA CYS A 117 1.82 -9.19 -17.49
C CYS A 117 3.15 -9.44 -16.75
N VAL A 118 4.27 -9.55 -17.47
CA VAL A 118 5.59 -9.71 -16.84
C VAL A 118 5.92 -8.51 -15.97
N PHE A 119 5.78 -7.28 -16.48
CA PHE A 119 6.05 -6.07 -15.68
C PHE A 119 5.12 -5.94 -14.48
N VAL A 120 3.86 -6.38 -14.61
CA VAL A 120 2.91 -6.45 -13.50
C VAL A 120 3.30 -7.46 -12.44
N GLY A 121 3.81 -8.63 -12.84
CA GLY A 121 4.39 -9.59 -11.90
C GLY A 121 5.57 -8.97 -11.15
N VAL A 122 6.41 -8.19 -11.84
CA VAL A 122 7.52 -7.45 -11.20
C VAL A 122 7.01 -6.38 -10.23
N PHE A 123 5.91 -5.68 -10.54
CA PHE A 123 5.27 -4.78 -9.58
C PHE A 123 4.82 -5.51 -8.30
N GLY A 124 4.26 -6.71 -8.41
CA GLY A 124 3.91 -7.52 -7.24
C GLY A 124 5.14 -7.87 -6.40
N VAL A 125 6.24 -8.28 -7.05
CA VAL A 125 7.52 -8.53 -6.36
C VAL A 125 8.04 -7.25 -5.69
N ALA A 126 8.01 -6.12 -6.40
CA ALA A 126 8.48 -4.82 -5.91
C ALA A 126 7.68 -4.36 -4.69
N ASP A 127 6.35 -4.50 -4.72
CA ASP A 127 5.47 -4.12 -3.62
C ASP A 127 5.75 -4.97 -2.38
N ALA A 128 5.85 -6.29 -2.53
CA ALA A 128 6.21 -7.17 -1.43
C ALA A 128 7.57 -6.79 -0.80
N HIS A 129 8.53 -6.34 -1.60
CA HIS A 129 9.81 -5.84 -1.10
C HIS A 129 9.61 -4.55 -0.29
N VAL A 130 9.01 -3.52 -0.89
CA VAL A 130 8.88 -2.20 -0.27
C VAL A 130 7.92 -2.21 0.91
N LEU A 131 6.69 -2.69 0.73
CA LEU A 131 5.63 -2.58 1.74
C LEU A 131 6.02 -3.34 3.02
N GLY A 132 6.44 -4.59 2.90
CA GLY A 132 6.85 -5.35 4.09
C GLY A 132 8.18 -4.89 4.69
N GLY A 133 9.13 -4.40 3.87
CA GLY A 133 10.41 -3.88 4.35
C GLY A 133 10.24 -2.57 5.12
N MET A 134 9.48 -1.62 4.55
CA MET A 134 9.15 -0.35 5.19
C MET A 134 8.26 -0.55 6.42
N VAL A 135 7.18 -1.33 6.35
CA VAL A 135 6.31 -1.55 7.51
C VAL A 135 7.05 -2.24 8.64
N GLY A 136 7.90 -3.23 8.34
CA GLY A 136 8.77 -3.84 9.34
C GLY A 136 9.72 -2.83 10.00
N ASP A 137 10.40 -1.99 9.22
CA ASP A 137 11.31 -0.95 9.75
C ASP A 137 10.58 0.10 10.60
N LEU A 138 9.44 0.58 10.11
CA LEU A 138 8.66 1.62 10.78
C LEU A 138 7.94 1.11 12.04
N SER A 139 7.68 -0.20 12.16
CA SER A 139 6.98 -0.80 13.30
C SER A 139 7.71 -0.64 14.63
N PHE A 140 9.04 -0.48 14.63
CA PHE A 140 9.82 -0.23 15.84
C PHE A 140 10.20 1.24 16.06
N MET A 141 9.73 2.13 15.17
CA MET A 141 9.93 3.57 15.28
C MET A 141 8.71 4.20 15.96
N ARG A 142 8.42 5.47 15.63
CA ARG A 142 7.22 6.14 16.14
C ARG A 142 5.99 5.84 15.28
N PRO A 143 4.80 5.70 15.88
CA PRO A 143 3.56 5.44 15.16
C PRO A 143 3.24 6.45 14.05
N GLU A 144 3.70 7.70 14.16
CA GLU A 144 3.44 8.73 13.14
C GLU A 144 4.16 8.42 11.82
N PHE A 145 5.26 7.67 11.84
CA PHE A 145 5.98 7.30 10.62
C PHE A 145 5.23 6.23 9.83
N ILE A 146 4.78 5.16 10.48
CA ILE A 146 3.97 4.12 9.82
C ILE A 146 2.63 4.70 9.35
N GLN A 147 2.00 5.56 10.16
CA GLN A 147 0.79 6.26 9.76
C GLN A 147 1.00 7.16 8.54
N SER A 148 2.09 7.93 8.51
CA SER A 148 2.43 8.80 7.37
C SER A 148 2.73 7.99 6.10
N PHE A 149 3.43 6.86 6.25
CA PHE A 149 3.67 5.92 5.15
C PHE A 149 2.37 5.38 4.56
N PHE A 150 1.44 4.90 5.39
CA PHE A 150 0.12 4.49 4.91
C PHE A 150 -0.71 5.65 4.36
N GLY A 151 -0.57 6.86 4.91
CA GLY A 151 -1.17 8.08 4.35
C GLY A 151 -0.68 8.37 2.93
N GLY A 152 0.63 8.22 2.68
CA GLY A 152 1.20 8.29 1.33
C GLY A 152 0.64 7.23 0.39
N LEU A 153 0.49 6.00 0.91
CA LEU A 153 -0.09 4.87 0.18
C LEU A 153 -1.50 5.21 -0.35
N ALA A 154 -2.38 5.76 0.49
CA ALA A 154 -3.71 6.23 0.05
C ALA A 154 -3.66 7.48 -0.84
N ALA A 155 -2.71 8.39 -0.58
CA ALA A 155 -2.55 9.58 -1.40
C ALA A 155 -2.24 9.23 -2.85
N SER A 156 -1.55 8.11 -3.10
CA SER A 156 -1.34 7.61 -4.46
C SER A 156 -2.67 7.32 -5.19
N GLY A 157 -3.66 6.70 -4.52
CA GLY A 157 -4.97 6.41 -5.12
C GLY A 157 -5.80 7.67 -5.34
N ALA A 158 -5.74 8.63 -4.42
CA ALA A 158 -6.39 9.93 -4.57
C ALA A 158 -5.77 10.74 -5.72
N LEU A 159 -4.43 10.74 -5.82
CA LEU A 159 -3.67 11.36 -6.89
C LEU A 159 -4.05 10.77 -8.25
N THR A 160 -4.04 9.45 -8.40
CA THR A 160 -4.37 8.82 -9.68
C THR A 160 -5.84 9.03 -10.04
N SER A 161 -6.75 9.00 -9.08
CA SER A 161 -8.17 9.34 -9.30
C SER A 161 -8.34 10.78 -9.79
N GLY A 162 -7.65 11.74 -9.17
CA GLY A 162 -7.67 13.15 -9.58
C GLY A 162 -7.11 13.35 -10.99
N LEU A 163 -5.93 12.77 -11.26
CA LEU A 163 -5.33 12.78 -12.59
C LEU A 163 -6.24 12.13 -13.62
N ARG A 164 -7.02 11.10 -13.25
CA ARG A 164 -7.93 10.40 -14.16
C ARG A 164 -9.10 11.26 -14.57
N LEU A 165 -9.72 11.93 -13.60
CA LEU A 165 -10.81 12.87 -13.85
C LEU A 165 -10.32 14.02 -14.73
N MET A 166 -9.12 14.56 -14.45
CA MET A 166 -8.50 15.61 -15.26
C MET A 166 -8.19 15.16 -16.68
N THR A 167 -7.58 13.99 -16.85
CA THR A 167 -7.19 13.49 -18.18
C THR A 167 -8.39 13.10 -19.01
N LYS A 168 -9.43 12.50 -18.40
CA LYS A 168 -10.70 12.29 -19.10
C LYS A 168 -11.26 13.63 -19.58
N ALA A 169 -11.37 14.63 -18.72
CA ALA A 169 -11.87 15.95 -19.10
C ALA A 169 -11.01 16.65 -20.18
N ALA A 170 -9.69 16.52 -20.11
CA ALA A 170 -8.76 17.19 -21.01
C ALA A 170 -8.61 16.50 -22.38
N PHE A 171 -8.77 15.18 -22.44
CA PHE A 171 -8.44 14.38 -23.63
C PHE A 171 -9.64 13.68 -24.29
N GLU A 172 -10.87 13.83 -23.76
CA GLU A 172 -12.10 13.22 -24.33
C GLU A 172 -12.32 13.59 -25.81
N HIS A 173 -11.79 14.73 -26.27
CA HIS A 173 -11.93 15.21 -27.65
C HIS A 173 -10.61 15.21 -28.46
N SER A 174 -9.54 14.60 -27.94
CA SER A 174 -8.22 14.58 -28.60
C SER A 174 -7.96 13.27 -29.35
N GLY A 175 -7.45 13.34 -30.58
CA GLY A 175 -6.91 12.17 -31.29
C GLY A 175 -5.75 11.53 -30.52
N ASN A 176 -5.85 10.22 -30.23
CA ASN A 176 -4.96 9.45 -29.35
C ASN A 176 -4.86 10.01 -27.92
N GLY A 177 -5.91 10.68 -27.43
CA GLY A 177 -5.95 11.27 -26.09
C GLY A 177 -5.65 10.28 -24.97
N LEU A 178 -6.17 9.06 -25.10
CA LEU A 178 -6.02 8.02 -24.09
C LEU A 178 -4.59 7.49 -23.95
N ARG A 179 -3.91 7.29 -25.08
CA ARG A 179 -2.48 6.92 -25.11
C ARG A 179 -1.60 8.03 -24.55
N LYS A 180 -1.85 9.29 -24.92
CA LYS A 180 -1.11 10.45 -24.37
C LYS A 180 -1.29 10.58 -22.87
N GLY A 181 -2.52 10.42 -22.38
CA GLY A 181 -2.82 10.36 -20.95
C GLY A 181 -2.02 9.25 -20.28
N THR A 182 -2.07 8.03 -20.82
CA THR A 182 -1.31 6.89 -20.30
C THR A 182 0.19 7.15 -20.19
N MET A 183 0.80 7.67 -21.26
CA MET A 183 2.23 7.99 -21.29
C MET A 183 2.61 9.05 -20.25
N LEU A 184 1.78 10.08 -20.06
CA LEU A 184 1.97 11.09 -19.03
C LEU A 184 1.91 10.49 -17.62
N PHE A 185 0.92 9.62 -17.36
CA PHE A 185 0.78 8.93 -16.08
C PHE A 185 1.99 8.07 -15.75
N LEU A 186 2.43 7.23 -16.69
CA LEU A 186 3.58 6.37 -16.49
C LEU A 186 4.86 7.20 -16.28
N ALA A 187 5.00 8.33 -16.96
CA ALA A 187 6.15 9.23 -16.78
C ALA A 187 6.17 9.88 -15.39
N ILE A 188 5.03 10.40 -14.92
CA ILE A 188 4.89 10.95 -13.56
C ILE A 188 5.22 9.88 -12.52
N SER A 189 4.68 8.67 -12.67
CA SER A 189 4.94 7.56 -11.76
C SER A 189 6.41 7.16 -11.76
N THR A 190 7.04 7.01 -12.94
CA THR A 190 8.48 6.72 -13.04
C THR A 190 9.33 7.77 -12.31
N PHE A 191 8.99 9.05 -12.44
CA PHE A 191 9.70 10.13 -11.76
C PHE A 191 9.52 10.07 -10.23
N LEU A 192 8.31 9.79 -9.75
CA LEU A 192 8.03 9.63 -8.32
C LEU A 192 8.76 8.43 -7.73
N GLU A 193 8.82 7.31 -8.44
CA GLU A 193 9.59 6.12 -8.03
C GLU A 193 11.09 6.42 -7.96
N PHE A 194 11.62 7.16 -8.94
CA PHE A 194 13.02 7.62 -8.92
C PHE A 194 13.31 8.50 -7.70
N ILE A 195 12.40 9.41 -7.34
CA ILE A 195 12.50 10.19 -6.11
C ILE A 195 12.52 9.27 -4.89
N CYS A 196 11.68 8.22 -4.85
CA CYS A 196 11.65 7.28 -3.72
C CYS A 196 12.98 6.53 -3.54
N ILE A 197 13.64 6.13 -4.64
CA ILE A 197 14.99 5.55 -4.60
C ILE A 197 15.95 6.53 -3.92
N PHE A 198 15.96 7.80 -4.37
CA PHE A 198 16.84 8.82 -3.81
C PHE A 198 16.56 9.08 -2.33
N LEU A 199 15.29 9.28 -1.97
CA LEU A 199 14.86 9.53 -0.60
C LEU A 199 15.25 8.39 0.33
N TYR A 200 14.99 7.13 -0.05
CA TYR A 200 15.32 5.99 0.78
C TYR A 200 16.82 5.72 0.86
N ALA A 201 17.55 5.84 -0.27
CA ALA A 201 18.97 5.53 -0.29
C ALA A 201 19.82 6.58 0.44
N PHE A 202 19.50 7.87 0.29
CA PHE A 202 20.39 8.96 0.69
C PHE A 202 19.87 9.84 1.83
N ILE A 203 18.55 10.01 1.96
CA ILE A 203 17.97 10.94 2.94
C ILE A 203 17.53 10.19 4.20
N PHE A 204 16.61 9.23 4.06
CA PHE A 204 15.97 8.52 5.17
C PHE A 204 16.95 7.93 6.21
N PRO A 205 18.02 7.21 5.83
CA PRO A 205 18.95 6.59 6.77
C PRO A 205 19.79 7.62 7.54
N LYS A 206 19.97 8.82 6.98
CA LYS A 206 20.81 9.87 7.58
C LYS A 206 20.07 10.71 8.62
N LEU A 207 18.75 10.56 8.75
CA LEU A 207 17.97 11.34 9.70
C LEU A 207 18.26 10.92 11.15
N PRO A 208 18.52 11.87 12.08
CA PRO A 208 18.91 11.54 13.47
C PRO A 208 17.92 10.62 14.19
N VAL A 209 16.62 10.92 14.08
CA VAL A 209 15.55 10.08 14.65
C VAL A 209 15.56 8.65 14.09
N VAL A 210 15.81 8.48 12.79
CA VAL A 210 15.84 7.16 12.14
C VAL A 210 17.08 6.38 12.59
N LYS A 211 18.24 7.05 12.65
CA LYS A 211 19.47 6.46 13.20
C LYS A 211 19.23 5.95 14.62
N TYR A 212 18.65 6.79 15.48
CA TYR A 212 18.34 6.43 16.87
C TYR A 212 17.52 5.13 16.97
N TYR A 213 16.39 5.02 16.26
CA TYR A 213 15.55 3.82 16.34
C TYR A 213 16.23 2.58 15.74
N ARG A 214 16.98 2.73 14.65
CA ARG A 214 17.73 1.61 14.06
C ARG A 214 18.88 1.16 14.97
N SER A 215 19.57 2.08 15.62
CA SER A 215 20.60 1.79 16.63
C SER A 215 20.02 1.07 17.84
N LYS A 216 18.87 1.54 18.33
CA LYS A 216 18.12 0.86 19.41
C LYS A 216 17.74 -0.57 19.01
N ALA A 217 17.16 -0.76 17.81
CA ALA A 217 16.80 -2.08 17.33
C ALA A 217 18.03 -3.00 17.18
N ALA A 218 19.18 -2.46 16.76
CA ALA A 218 20.43 -3.20 16.68
C ALA A 218 20.93 -3.66 18.06
N SER A 219 20.89 -2.77 19.08
CA SER A 219 21.21 -3.13 20.47
C SER A 219 20.26 -4.17 21.07
N GLU A 220 19.04 -4.29 20.54
CA GLU A 220 18.07 -5.32 20.91
C GLU A 220 18.23 -6.62 20.09
N GLY A 221 19.29 -6.73 19.27
CA GLY A 221 19.64 -7.94 18.50
C GLY A 221 19.16 -7.95 17.05
N SER A 222 18.71 -6.83 16.49
CA SER A 222 18.26 -6.75 15.09
C SER A 222 19.43 -6.74 14.11
N LYS A 223 19.46 -7.72 13.20
CA LYS A 223 20.43 -7.80 12.09
C LYS A 223 19.96 -7.10 10.82
N THR A 224 18.68 -6.75 10.72
CA THR A 224 18.06 -6.25 9.48
C THR A 224 18.41 -4.79 9.17
N VAL A 225 18.90 -4.05 10.16
CA VAL A 225 19.24 -2.62 10.11
C VAL A 225 20.73 -2.33 9.92
N THR A 226 21.57 -3.37 9.86
CA THR A 226 23.04 -3.22 9.89
C THR A 226 23.59 -2.43 8.70
N SER A 227 23.13 -2.70 7.48
CA SER A 227 23.60 -1.95 6.30
C SER A 227 23.11 -0.50 6.29
N ASP A 228 21.93 -0.25 6.86
CA ASP A 228 21.35 1.07 7.00
C ASP A 228 22.13 1.95 7.98
N LEU A 229 22.55 1.38 9.11
CA LEU A 229 23.44 2.04 10.05
C LEU A 229 24.80 2.33 9.43
N THR A 230 25.34 1.37 8.66
CA THR A 230 26.60 1.55 7.93
C THR A 230 26.49 2.69 6.91
N ALA A 231 25.40 2.74 6.12
CA ALA A 231 25.14 3.80 5.16
C ALA A 231 24.90 5.17 5.82
N ALA A 232 24.47 5.17 7.08
CA ALA A 232 24.32 6.36 7.92
C ALA A 232 25.64 6.82 8.56
N GLY A 233 26.74 6.10 8.35
CA GLY A 233 28.07 6.39 8.87
C GLY A 233 28.35 5.84 10.27
N ILE A 234 27.51 4.92 10.77
CA ILE A 234 27.67 4.30 12.09
C ILE A 234 28.30 2.91 11.94
N GLN A 235 29.45 2.68 12.58
CA GLN A 235 30.18 1.42 12.48
C GLN A 235 29.72 0.38 13.51
N LYS A 236 29.85 -0.91 13.16
CA LYS A 236 29.41 -2.08 13.96
C LYS A 236 29.95 -2.09 15.40
N GLN A 237 31.14 -1.52 15.63
CA GLN A 237 31.79 -1.51 16.94
C GLN A 237 31.05 -0.65 17.99
N GLU A 238 30.28 0.38 17.59
CA GLU A 238 29.60 1.28 18.53
C GLU A 238 28.38 0.66 19.23
N PHE A 239 27.89 -0.51 18.79
CA PHE A 239 26.72 -1.18 19.39
C PHE A 239 26.99 -2.60 19.91
N GLN A 240 28.21 -3.12 19.71
CA GLN A 240 28.59 -4.46 20.20
C GLN A 240 29.15 -4.44 21.64
N GLU A 241 29.36 -3.27 22.25
CA GLU A 241 29.81 -3.17 23.66
C GLU A 241 28.69 -3.42 24.69
N ALA A 242 27.45 -3.63 24.25
CA ALA A 242 26.34 -4.00 25.12
C ALA A 242 25.92 -5.46 24.86
N ASP A 243 26.51 -6.35 25.67
CA ASP A 243 25.96 -7.64 26.08
C ASP A 243 26.03 -8.82 25.08
N ASP A 244 27.21 -9.47 25.02
CA ASP A 244 27.35 -10.84 24.49
C ASP A 244 26.66 -11.89 25.41
N ASP A 245 26.12 -11.50 26.57
CA ASP A 245 25.54 -12.38 27.59
C ASP A 245 24.03 -12.21 27.83
N ALA A 246 23.39 -11.23 27.19
CA ALA A 246 21.93 -11.14 27.16
C ALA A 246 21.41 -11.62 25.80
N ASN A 247 21.05 -12.90 25.74
CA ASN A 247 20.03 -13.38 24.83
C ASN A 247 18.67 -13.35 25.54
N PRO A 248 18.01 -12.18 25.71
CA PRO A 248 16.69 -12.17 26.30
C PRO A 248 15.72 -12.73 25.26
N GLN A 249 15.42 -14.03 25.37
CA GLN A 249 14.46 -14.84 24.61
C GLN A 249 13.61 -14.01 23.62
N ARG A 250 14.16 -13.76 22.42
CA ARG A 250 13.39 -13.17 21.31
C ARG A 250 12.24 -14.11 20.97
N LEU A 251 11.02 -13.59 20.90
CA LEU A 251 9.87 -14.37 20.44
C LEU A 251 10.09 -14.86 19.00
N THR A 252 9.78 -16.13 18.77
CA THR A 252 9.77 -16.71 17.43
C THR A 252 8.60 -16.16 16.60
N ASN A 253 8.72 -16.17 15.26
CA ASN A 253 7.62 -15.77 14.37
C ASN A 253 6.32 -16.55 14.65
N LYS A 254 6.43 -17.81 15.08
CA LYS A 254 5.29 -18.64 15.50
C LYS A 254 4.63 -18.11 16.78
N GLN A 255 5.40 -17.69 17.78
CA GLN A 255 4.86 -17.10 19.01
C GLN A 255 4.21 -15.74 18.72
N LEU A 256 4.87 -14.89 17.93
CA LEU A 256 4.32 -13.59 17.51
C LEU A 256 2.99 -13.76 16.76
N PHE A 257 2.90 -14.76 15.88
CA PHE A 257 1.68 -15.12 15.18
C PHE A 257 0.55 -15.45 16.15
N PHE A 258 0.76 -16.38 17.08
CA PHE A 258 -0.32 -16.81 17.99
C PHE A 258 -0.73 -15.71 18.99
N GLN A 259 0.19 -14.85 19.41
CA GLN A 259 -0.11 -13.73 20.31
C GLN A 259 -0.87 -12.57 19.65
N ASN A 260 -0.81 -12.47 18.32
CA ASN A 260 -1.39 -11.35 17.56
C ASN A 260 -2.32 -11.82 16.44
N ILE A 261 -2.85 -13.05 16.55
CA ILE A 261 -3.74 -13.62 15.53
C ILE A 261 -5.00 -12.76 15.33
N ASP A 262 -5.47 -12.08 16.37
CA ASP A 262 -6.53 -11.09 16.31
C ASP A 262 -6.18 -9.94 15.35
N TYR A 263 -5.03 -9.28 15.54
CA TYR A 263 -4.60 -8.19 14.65
C TYR A 263 -4.29 -8.65 13.22
N LEU A 264 -3.75 -9.86 13.07
CA LEU A 264 -3.49 -10.46 11.76
C LEU A 264 -4.81 -10.71 11.01
N LEU A 265 -5.80 -11.31 11.69
CA LEU A 265 -7.14 -11.53 11.15
C LEU A 265 -7.87 -10.22 10.88
N ASP A 266 -7.73 -9.22 11.75
CA ASP A 266 -8.29 -7.88 11.59
C ASP A 266 -7.87 -7.28 10.24
N LEU A 267 -6.57 -7.26 9.92
CA LEU A 267 -6.09 -6.77 8.63
C LEU A 267 -6.59 -7.62 7.46
N PHE A 268 -6.54 -8.94 7.59
CA PHE A 268 -7.04 -9.83 6.55
C PHE A 268 -8.52 -9.53 6.23
N LEU A 269 -9.37 -9.43 7.25
CA LEU A 269 -10.80 -9.16 7.12
C LEU A 269 -11.09 -7.75 6.59
N ILE A 270 -10.32 -6.74 6.99
CA ILE A 270 -10.41 -5.38 6.44
C ILE A 270 -10.28 -5.40 4.93
N TYR A 271 -9.24 -6.07 4.41
CA TYR A 271 -8.95 -6.10 2.98
C TYR A 271 -9.81 -7.11 2.21
N VAL A 272 -10.20 -8.23 2.82
CA VAL A 272 -11.19 -9.16 2.23
C VAL A 272 -12.48 -8.44 1.88
N LEU A 273 -13.06 -7.71 2.86
CA LEU A 273 -14.30 -7.00 2.64
C LEU A 273 -14.13 -5.86 1.63
N THR A 274 -13.05 -5.09 1.77
CA THR A 274 -12.86 -3.91 0.94
C THR A 274 -12.64 -4.29 -0.51
N LEU A 275 -11.79 -5.28 -0.78
CA LEU A 275 -11.42 -5.70 -2.13
C LEU A 275 -12.44 -6.66 -2.75
N SER A 276 -13.38 -7.20 -1.98
CA SER A 276 -14.54 -7.89 -2.54
C SER A 276 -15.61 -6.93 -3.07
N ILE A 277 -15.52 -5.64 -2.80
CA ILE A 277 -16.46 -4.60 -3.29
C ILE A 277 -15.73 -3.62 -4.21
N PHE A 278 -14.57 -3.12 -3.79
CA PHE A 278 -13.80 -2.12 -4.52
C PHE A 278 -12.64 -2.77 -5.29
N PRO A 279 -12.41 -2.46 -6.58
CA PRO A 279 -13.20 -1.57 -7.45
C PRO A 279 -14.23 -2.31 -8.32
N GLY A 280 -14.22 -3.65 -8.39
CA GLY A 280 -14.92 -4.42 -9.41
C GLY A 280 -16.45 -4.21 -9.40
N PHE A 281 -17.09 -4.42 -8.25
CA PHE A 281 -18.53 -4.14 -8.11
C PHE A 281 -18.91 -2.70 -8.50
N LEU A 282 -18.03 -1.71 -8.26
CA LEU A 282 -18.28 -0.29 -8.58
C LEU A 282 -18.24 0.03 -10.08
N TYR A 283 -17.55 -0.79 -10.89
CA TYR A 283 -17.56 -0.64 -12.34
C TYR A 283 -18.78 -1.29 -13.00
N GLU A 284 -19.31 -2.34 -12.38
CA GLU A 284 -20.11 -3.32 -13.12
C GLU A 284 -21.55 -3.48 -12.60
N ASN A 285 -21.79 -3.25 -11.29
CA ASN A 285 -23.05 -3.64 -10.64
C ASN A 285 -23.72 -2.50 -9.86
N THR A 286 -23.61 -1.27 -10.34
CA THR A 286 -24.09 -0.08 -9.60
C THR A 286 -25.49 0.43 -9.98
N GLY A 287 -26.26 -0.33 -10.77
CA GLY A 287 -27.63 0.02 -11.15
C GLY A 287 -27.73 1.18 -12.15
N LYS A 288 -28.89 1.87 -12.17
CA LYS A 288 -29.13 3.02 -13.06
C LYS A 288 -28.61 4.32 -12.43
N HIS A 289 -27.85 5.11 -13.18
CA HIS A 289 -27.26 6.36 -12.72
C HIS A 289 -27.28 7.44 -13.81
N GLN A 290 -27.23 8.71 -13.40
CA GLN A 290 -27.25 9.85 -14.33
C GLN A 290 -25.84 10.28 -14.76
N LEU A 291 -24.81 9.87 -14.02
CA LEU A 291 -23.41 10.25 -14.26
C LEU A 291 -22.74 9.51 -15.45
N GLY A 292 -23.46 8.62 -16.14
CA GLY A 292 -22.92 7.88 -17.29
C GLY A 292 -21.54 7.25 -17.03
N SER A 293 -20.61 7.40 -17.99
CA SER A 293 -19.24 6.87 -17.87
C SER A 293 -18.37 7.56 -16.80
N TRP A 294 -18.87 8.62 -16.14
CA TRP A 294 -18.19 9.28 -15.02
C TRP A 294 -18.51 8.62 -13.69
N TYR A 295 -19.56 7.82 -13.61
CA TYR A 295 -20.04 7.30 -12.33
C TYR A 295 -19.00 6.41 -11.61
N PRO A 296 -18.39 5.39 -12.25
CA PRO A 296 -17.36 4.59 -11.57
C PRO A 296 -16.15 5.41 -11.16
N LEU A 297 -15.77 6.42 -11.96
CA LEU A 297 -14.66 7.32 -11.65
C LEU A 297 -14.93 8.17 -10.40
N VAL A 298 -16.16 8.66 -10.26
CA VAL A 298 -16.59 9.40 -9.06
C VAL A 298 -16.59 8.49 -7.85
N LEU A 299 -17.14 7.28 -7.95
CA LEU A 299 -17.15 6.32 -6.84
C LEU A 299 -15.71 5.98 -6.39
N ILE A 300 -14.80 5.72 -7.33
CA ILE A 300 -13.40 5.41 -7.03
C ILE A 300 -12.68 6.61 -6.40
N ALA A 301 -12.91 7.81 -6.93
CA ALA A 301 -12.36 9.03 -6.35
C ALA A 301 -12.85 9.24 -4.91
N MET A 302 -14.14 9.04 -4.65
CA MET A 302 -14.73 9.15 -3.32
C MET A 302 -14.14 8.10 -2.36
N TYR A 303 -14.00 6.85 -2.78
CA TYR A 303 -13.32 5.82 -1.99
C TYR A 303 -11.90 6.25 -1.63
N ASN A 304 -11.08 6.64 -2.61
CA ASN A 304 -9.66 6.95 -2.40
C ASN A 304 -9.46 8.20 -1.54
N VAL A 305 -10.27 9.24 -1.73
CA VAL A 305 -10.21 10.45 -0.90
C VAL A 305 -10.59 10.13 0.54
N LEU A 306 -11.66 9.37 0.75
CA LEU A 306 -12.09 9.03 2.11
C LEU A 306 -11.18 7.98 2.77
N ASP A 307 -10.54 7.09 2.02
CA ASP A 307 -9.47 6.22 2.53
C ASP A 307 -8.29 7.05 3.03
N LEU A 308 -7.87 8.04 2.24
CA LEU A 308 -6.82 8.98 2.64
C LEU A 308 -7.19 9.74 3.92
N VAL A 309 -8.40 10.32 3.98
CA VAL A 309 -8.91 10.99 5.19
C VAL A 309 -8.92 10.02 6.37
N GLY A 310 -9.43 8.79 6.16
CA GLY A 310 -9.51 7.74 7.17
C GLY A 310 -8.17 7.42 7.81
N ARG A 311 -7.07 7.40 7.04
CA ARG A 311 -5.73 7.15 7.57
C ARG A 311 -5.19 8.26 8.47
N TYR A 312 -5.73 9.47 8.39
CA TYR A 312 -5.38 10.58 9.27
C TYR A 312 -6.33 10.75 10.46
N VAL A 313 -7.52 10.13 10.45
CA VAL A 313 -8.45 10.13 11.58
C VAL A 313 -7.77 9.70 12.90
N PRO A 314 -6.88 8.68 12.95
CA PRO A 314 -6.17 8.29 14.17
C PRO A 314 -5.21 9.34 14.75
N LEU A 315 -4.94 10.46 14.07
CA LEU A 315 -4.21 11.59 14.67
C LEU A 315 -5.02 12.28 15.77
N ILE A 316 -6.34 12.10 15.78
CA ILE A 316 -7.22 12.63 16.80
C ILE A 316 -7.34 11.56 17.90
N ASP A 317 -6.58 11.72 18.98
CA ASP A 317 -6.46 10.71 20.04
C ASP A 317 -7.81 10.24 20.62
N LEU A 318 -8.81 11.13 20.70
CA LEU A 318 -10.15 10.82 21.23
C LEU A 318 -10.89 9.74 20.43
N ILE A 319 -10.64 9.67 19.13
CA ILE A 319 -11.33 8.74 18.23
C ILE A 319 -10.41 7.63 17.74
N LYS A 320 -9.16 7.55 18.20
CA LYS A 320 -8.25 6.47 17.85
C LYS A 320 -8.65 5.19 18.59
N LEU A 321 -8.96 4.13 17.84
CA LEU A 321 -9.38 2.86 18.41
C LEU A 321 -8.17 1.98 18.72
N GLU A 322 -7.78 1.91 20.00
CA GLU A 322 -6.65 1.07 20.44
C GLU A 322 -7.08 -0.26 21.09
N SER A 323 -8.37 -0.41 21.42
CA SER A 323 -8.89 -1.63 22.05
C SER A 323 -8.88 -2.81 21.06
N ARG A 324 -8.17 -3.90 21.40
CA ARG A 324 -8.17 -5.17 20.63
C ARG A 324 -9.58 -5.67 20.31
N LYS A 325 -10.43 -5.76 21.34
CA LYS A 325 -11.83 -6.19 21.17
C LYS A 325 -12.64 -5.19 20.36
N GLY A 326 -12.39 -3.90 20.57
CA GLY A 326 -13.05 -2.83 19.82
C GLY A 326 -12.74 -2.90 18.33
N LEU A 327 -11.47 -3.12 17.96
CA LEU A 327 -11.02 -3.29 16.58
C LEU A 327 -11.73 -4.48 15.91
N MET A 328 -11.68 -5.65 16.53
CA MET A 328 -12.35 -6.85 16.02
C MET A 328 -13.86 -6.61 15.81
N ILE A 329 -14.56 -6.01 16.78
CA ILE A 329 -15.99 -5.70 16.66
C ILE A 329 -16.25 -4.71 15.51
N ALA A 330 -15.44 -3.65 15.42
CA ALA A 330 -15.58 -2.64 14.36
C ALA A 330 -15.31 -3.23 12.97
N ILE A 331 -14.37 -4.17 12.85
CA ILE A 331 -14.03 -4.81 11.57
C ILE A 331 -15.10 -5.81 11.16
N LEU A 332 -15.59 -6.63 12.09
CA LEU A 332 -16.69 -7.56 11.82
C LEU A 332 -17.98 -6.83 11.46
N SER A 333 -18.26 -5.68 12.10
CA SER A 333 -19.46 -4.89 11.77
C SER A 333 -19.43 -4.32 10.35
N ARG A 334 -18.24 -4.10 9.77
CA ARG A 334 -18.12 -3.67 8.36
C ARG A 334 -18.70 -4.69 7.39
N PHE A 335 -18.81 -5.98 7.72
CA PHE A 335 -19.43 -6.97 6.84
C PHE A 335 -20.92 -6.71 6.59
N LEU A 336 -21.58 -5.88 7.40
CA LEU A 336 -22.91 -5.35 7.12
C LEU A 336 -22.95 -4.46 5.86
N LEU A 337 -21.80 -4.00 5.37
CA LEU A 337 -21.72 -3.27 4.11
C LEU A 337 -22.06 -4.17 2.91
N ILE A 338 -21.75 -5.47 2.93
CA ILE A 338 -22.08 -6.37 1.81
C ILE A 338 -23.58 -6.35 1.49
N PRO A 339 -24.50 -6.65 2.44
CA PRO A 339 -25.92 -6.55 2.16
C PRO A 339 -26.34 -5.10 1.85
N ALA A 340 -25.75 -4.08 2.49
CA ALA A 340 -26.06 -2.68 2.20
C ALA A 340 -25.77 -2.33 0.72
N PHE A 341 -24.58 -2.68 0.21
CA PHE A 341 -24.22 -2.49 -1.19
C PHE A 341 -25.15 -3.24 -2.15
N TYR A 342 -25.49 -4.50 -1.83
CA TYR A 342 -26.44 -5.29 -2.63
C TYR A 342 -27.83 -4.63 -2.71
N PHE A 343 -28.38 -4.18 -1.58
CA PHE A 343 -29.68 -3.49 -1.56
C PHE A 343 -29.62 -2.14 -2.27
N THR A 344 -28.56 -1.35 -2.06
CA THR A 344 -28.39 -0.04 -2.69
C THR A 344 -28.22 -0.16 -4.20
N ALA A 345 -27.53 -1.17 -4.73
CA ALA A 345 -27.43 -1.39 -6.18
C ALA A 345 -28.79 -1.68 -6.85
N LYS A 346 -29.71 -2.32 -6.13
CA LYS A 346 -31.02 -2.70 -6.67
C LYS A 346 -32.11 -1.65 -6.46
N TYR A 347 -32.06 -0.95 -5.33
CA TYR A 347 -33.16 -0.08 -4.87
C TYR A 347 -32.72 1.35 -4.55
N GLY A 348 -31.42 1.59 -4.36
CA GLY A 348 -30.88 2.89 -4.00
C GLY A 348 -30.61 3.77 -5.21
N ASP A 349 -30.52 5.07 -4.96
CA ASP A 349 -30.03 6.04 -5.94
C ASP A 349 -28.49 6.16 -5.91
N GLN A 350 -27.96 6.93 -6.86
CA GLN A 350 -26.53 7.19 -6.99
C GLN A 350 -25.90 7.86 -5.75
N GLY A 351 -26.67 8.65 -4.98
CA GLY A 351 -26.20 9.33 -3.78
C GLY A 351 -25.93 8.35 -2.64
N TRP A 352 -26.82 7.38 -2.44
CA TRP A 352 -26.62 6.31 -1.45
C TRP A 352 -25.39 5.45 -1.75
N MET A 353 -25.16 5.14 -3.03
CA MET A 353 -23.97 4.39 -3.42
C MET A 353 -22.69 5.19 -3.14
N ILE A 354 -22.66 6.48 -3.48
CA ILE A 354 -21.53 7.38 -3.16
C ILE A 354 -21.27 7.39 -1.65
N LEU A 355 -22.33 7.46 -0.82
CA LEU A 355 -22.21 7.44 0.63
C LEU A 355 -21.61 6.13 1.15
N LEU A 356 -22.10 4.98 0.68
CA LEU A 356 -21.57 3.68 1.08
C LEU A 356 -20.10 3.49 0.69
N VAL A 357 -19.73 3.91 -0.53
CA VAL A 357 -18.35 3.86 -1.01
C VAL A 357 -17.44 4.79 -0.20
N SER A 358 -17.91 5.99 0.13
CA SER A 358 -17.21 6.93 0.99
C SER A 358 -16.96 6.35 2.38
N PHE A 359 -17.97 5.71 2.97
CA PHE A 359 -17.87 5.05 4.26
C PHE A 359 -16.95 3.82 4.22
N LEU A 360 -16.99 3.05 3.12
CA LEU A 360 -16.08 1.92 2.89
C LEU A 360 -14.61 2.38 2.89
N GLY A 361 -14.30 3.46 2.17
CA GLY A 361 -12.97 4.07 2.14
C GLY A 361 -12.54 4.58 3.51
N LEU A 362 -13.38 5.41 4.14
CA LEU A 362 -13.10 5.98 5.46
C LEU A 362 -12.76 4.91 6.50
N THR A 363 -13.60 3.87 6.60
CA THR A 363 -13.40 2.78 7.56
C THR A 363 -12.22 1.89 7.23
N ASN A 364 -11.90 1.69 5.94
CA ASN A 364 -10.71 0.94 5.51
C ASN A 364 -9.43 1.60 6.00
N GLY A 365 -9.26 2.89 5.69
CA GLY A 365 -8.07 3.65 6.06
C GLY A 365 -7.91 3.80 7.57
N TYR A 366 -9.00 4.15 8.26
CA TYR A 366 -9.02 4.33 9.70
C TYR A 366 -8.62 3.06 10.47
N LEU A 367 -9.28 1.94 10.19
CA LEU A 367 -9.01 0.70 10.92
C LEU A 367 -7.64 0.11 10.56
N THR A 368 -7.21 0.23 9.30
CA THR A 368 -5.85 -0.20 8.89
C THR A 368 -4.78 0.49 9.73
N VAL A 369 -4.84 1.82 9.86
CA VAL A 369 -3.84 2.58 10.64
C VAL A 369 -3.95 2.27 12.12
N CYS A 370 -5.16 2.09 12.67
CA CYS A 370 -5.31 1.69 14.06
C CYS A 370 -4.63 0.34 14.33
N VAL A 371 -4.84 -0.68 13.50
CA VAL A 371 -4.17 -1.99 13.68
C VAL A 371 -2.66 -1.87 13.51
N MET A 372 -2.20 -1.21 12.43
CA MET A 372 -0.77 -1.08 12.11
C MET A 372 0.03 -0.29 13.16
N THR A 373 -0.60 0.65 13.87
CA THR A 373 0.05 1.46 14.90
C THR A 373 -0.03 0.86 16.30
N VAL A 374 -1.00 -0.02 16.55
CA VAL A 374 -1.23 -0.61 17.88
C VAL A 374 -0.59 -1.99 18.01
N ALA A 375 -0.66 -2.83 16.97
CA ALA A 375 -0.19 -4.22 17.04
C ALA A 375 1.29 -4.37 17.43
N PRO A 376 2.23 -3.54 16.91
CA PRO A 376 3.64 -3.63 17.30
C PRO A 376 3.95 -3.11 18.71
N LYS A 377 3.03 -2.45 19.42
CA LYS A 377 3.33 -1.87 20.74
C LYS A 377 3.64 -2.97 21.76
N GLY A 378 4.66 -2.74 22.60
CA GLY A 378 5.04 -3.64 23.69
C GLY A 378 6.05 -4.74 23.32
N TYR A 379 6.44 -4.84 22.06
CA TYR A 379 7.48 -5.75 21.57
C TYR A 379 8.84 -5.04 21.43
N LYS A 380 9.92 -5.82 21.34
CA LYS A 380 11.27 -5.29 21.02
C LYS A 380 11.42 -5.02 19.53
N GLY A 381 12.39 -4.22 19.13
CA GLY A 381 12.64 -3.84 17.74
C GLY A 381 12.68 -5.00 16.73
N PRO A 382 13.42 -6.10 16.97
CA PRO A 382 13.42 -7.27 16.09
C PRO A 382 12.05 -7.97 15.99
N GLU A 383 11.27 -7.97 17.07
CA GLU A 383 9.95 -8.58 17.14
C GLU A 383 8.89 -7.69 16.46
N GLN A 384 8.98 -6.38 16.66
CA GLN A 384 8.17 -5.37 15.98
C GLN A 384 8.39 -5.42 14.46
N ASN A 385 9.63 -5.58 14.00
CA ASN A 385 9.93 -5.76 12.59
C ASN A 385 9.30 -7.05 12.02
N ALA A 386 9.47 -8.18 12.73
CA ALA A 386 8.87 -9.44 12.34
C ALA A 386 7.33 -9.38 12.32
N LEU A 387 6.72 -8.77 13.33
CA LEU A 387 5.26 -8.58 13.40
C LEU A 387 4.77 -7.65 12.28
N GLY A 388 5.49 -6.57 11.97
CA GLY A 388 5.19 -5.71 10.83
C GLY A 388 5.15 -6.49 9.50
N ASN A 389 6.09 -7.40 9.30
CA ASN A 389 6.10 -8.29 8.13
C ASN A 389 4.90 -9.25 8.13
N LEU A 390 4.56 -9.86 9.27
CA LEU A 390 3.39 -10.74 9.37
C LEU A 390 2.08 -9.99 9.09
N LEU A 391 1.95 -8.76 9.59
CA LEU A 391 0.80 -7.89 9.33
C LEU A 391 0.64 -7.61 7.83
N VAL A 392 1.74 -7.30 7.13
CA VAL A 392 1.72 -7.10 5.67
C VAL A 392 1.39 -8.39 4.91
N LEU A 393 1.88 -9.55 5.36
CA LEU A 393 1.51 -10.84 4.77
C LEU A 393 0.00 -11.09 4.84
N PHE A 394 -0.62 -10.82 6.00
CA PHE A 394 -2.07 -10.95 6.17
C PHE A 394 -2.86 -9.90 5.40
N LEU A 395 -2.31 -8.68 5.26
CA LEU A 395 -2.86 -7.65 4.38
C LEU A 395 -2.90 -8.14 2.93
N PHE A 396 -1.81 -8.68 2.38
CA PHE A 396 -1.80 -9.24 1.03
C PHE A 396 -2.69 -10.47 0.87
N GLY A 397 -2.76 -11.32 1.91
CA GLY A 397 -3.73 -12.42 1.97
C GLY A 397 -5.16 -11.93 1.86
N GLY A 398 -5.49 -10.86 2.57
CA GLY A 398 -6.81 -10.24 2.55
C GLY A 398 -7.14 -9.62 1.19
N ILE A 399 -6.18 -8.92 0.57
CA ILE A 399 -6.33 -8.40 -0.79
C ILE A 399 -6.57 -9.54 -1.78
N PHE A 400 -5.77 -10.61 -1.75
CA PHE A 400 -5.92 -11.76 -2.65
C PHE A 400 -7.29 -12.42 -2.52
N ALA A 401 -7.71 -12.71 -1.29
CA ALA A 401 -9.01 -13.31 -1.02
C ALA A 401 -10.17 -12.35 -1.40
N GLY A 402 -10.04 -11.05 -1.12
CA GLY A 402 -11.03 -10.04 -1.50
C GLY A 402 -11.21 -9.96 -3.02
N VAL A 403 -10.12 -9.85 -3.78
CA VAL A 403 -10.15 -9.84 -5.26
C VAL A 403 -10.78 -11.11 -5.81
N ALA A 404 -10.53 -12.28 -5.22
CA ALA A 404 -11.17 -13.52 -5.64
C ALA A 404 -12.68 -13.51 -5.37
N LEU A 405 -13.10 -12.97 -4.21
CA LEU A 405 -14.51 -12.86 -3.82
C LEU A 405 -15.29 -11.79 -4.61
N ASP A 406 -14.62 -10.77 -5.14
CA ASP A 406 -15.23 -9.74 -6.01
C ASP A 406 -15.96 -10.35 -7.22
N TRP A 407 -15.45 -11.46 -7.76
CA TRP A 407 -16.08 -12.21 -8.85
C TRP A 407 -17.47 -12.76 -8.49
N LEU A 408 -17.77 -12.97 -7.20
CA LEU A 408 -19.07 -13.47 -6.77
C LEU A 408 -20.21 -12.49 -7.08
N TRP A 409 -19.91 -11.18 -7.17
CA TRP A 409 -20.92 -10.17 -7.56
C TRP A 409 -21.42 -10.33 -9.00
N LEU A 410 -20.73 -11.10 -9.82
CA LEU A 410 -21.12 -11.36 -11.20
C LEU A 410 -22.09 -12.52 -11.31
N ILE A 411 -22.17 -13.37 -10.29
CA ILE A 411 -23.07 -14.50 -10.26
C ILE A 411 -24.50 -13.96 -10.17
N GLY A 412 -25.27 -14.14 -11.25
CA GLY A 412 -26.65 -13.63 -11.36
C GLY A 412 -26.77 -12.23 -11.97
N SER A 413 -25.67 -11.59 -12.36
CA SER A 413 -25.73 -10.38 -13.19
C SER A 413 -26.16 -10.75 -14.61
N THR A 414 -27.27 -10.18 -15.07
CA THR A 414 -27.78 -10.34 -16.45
C THR A 414 -27.18 -9.34 -17.43
N ALA A 415 -26.27 -8.47 -16.96
CA ALA A 415 -25.55 -7.53 -17.83
C ALA A 415 -24.55 -8.32 -18.69
N LYS A 416 -24.77 -8.32 -20.01
CA LYS A 416 -23.71 -8.68 -20.96
C LYS A 416 -22.74 -7.50 -21.01
N PHE A 417 -21.49 -7.76 -20.66
CA PHE A 417 -20.39 -6.80 -20.73
C PHE A 417 -20.03 -6.48 -22.18
#